data_AF-A0A6B2XQZ3-F1
#
_entry.id   AF-A0A6B2XQZ3-F1
#
_cell.length_a   1.000
_cell.length_b   1.000
_cell.length_c   1.000
_cell.angle_alpha   90.00
_cell.angle_beta   90.00
_cell.angle_gamma   90.00
#
_symmetry.space_group_name_H-M   'P 1'
#
loop_
_entity.id
_entity.type
_entity.pdbx_description
1 polymer ?
#
loop_
_entity_poly.entity_id
_entity_poly.type
_entity_poly.pdbx_seq_one_letter_code
_entity_poly.pdbx_strand_id
1 'polypeptide(L)'
;SLAARTRRRAGNTYEFGALALLNAASTLFRSQRLTAALHGDEEPRIRALLGAYGRGDSLGYFATRRDKAVVFAPNGRAGVTYRVEAGVCLASGDPVGDPAAWSAAVDAWLTVARRHGWQPAVMGASEEGATAYARSGLGALQLGDEAILQVAHFDLDGRDMRVTRQAVNRVKR
;
A
#
# COMPACT_ATOMS: atom_id res chain seq x y z
N SER A 1 2.04 -22.84 59.11
CA SER A 1 1.21 -22.05 58.17
C SER A 1 1.94 -21.83 56.84
N LEU A 2 2.12 -22.89 56.05
CA LEU A 2 2.84 -22.86 54.75
C LEU A 2 1.88 -23.01 53.55
N ALA A 3 0.70 -23.59 53.75
CA ALA A 3 -0.27 -23.90 52.71
C ALA A 3 -1.08 -22.69 52.19
N ALA A 4 -1.09 -21.57 52.92
CA ALA A 4 -1.81 -20.35 52.53
C ALA A 4 -0.99 -19.45 51.57
N ARG A 5 0.34 -19.58 51.56
CA ARG A 5 1.23 -18.77 50.69
C ARG A 5 1.33 -19.30 49.26
N THR A 6 1.12 -20.60 49.03
CA THR A 6 1.16 -21.22 47.70
C THR A 6 -0.11 -20.99 46.87
N ARG A 7 -1.28 -20.80 47.50
CA ARG A 7 -2.53 -20.49 46.75
C ARG A 7 -2.57 -19.06 46.19
N ARG A 8 -1.88 -18.10 46.80
CA ARG A 8 -1.78 -16.71 46.28
C ARG A 8 -0.81 -16.55 45.11
N ARG A 9 0.14 -17.48 44.92
CA ARG A 9 1.08 -17.45 43.77
C ARG A 9 0.50 -18.05 42.49
N ALA A 10 -0.47 -18.95 42.61
CA ALA A 10 -1.12 -19.58 41.46
C ALA A 10 -2.19 -18.68 40.83
N GLY A 11 -2.94 -17.90 41.63
CA GLY A 11 -4.00 -17.02 41.14
C GLY A 11 -3.54 -16.01 40.09
N ASN A 12 -2.38 -15.37 40.31
CA ASN A 12 -1.84 -14.39 39.36
C ASN A 12 -1.45 -15.01 38.01
N THR A 13 -0.96 -16.25 37.97
CA THR A 13 -0.43 -16.86 36.73
C THR A 13 -1.52 -17.15 35.70
N TYR A 14 -2.70 -17.59 36.15
CA TYR A 14 -3.85 -17.83 35.27
C TYR A 14 -4.45 -16.52 34.76
N GLU A 15 -4.44 -15.47 35.60
CA GLU A 15 -4.89 -14.13 35.22
C GLU A 15 -3.98 -13.52 34.14
N PHE A 16 -2.65 -13.61 34.31
CA PHE A 16 -1.70 -13.16 33.29
C PHE A 16 -1.81 -13.97 32.00
N GLY A 17 -2.02 -15.29 32.07
CA GLY A 17 -2.24 -16.15 30.90
C GLY A 17 -3.53 -15.82 30.15
N ALA A 18 -4.63 -15.62 30.88
CA ALA A 18 -5.92 -15.23 30.30
C ALA A 18 -5.85 -13.84 29.65
N LEU A 19 -5.20 -12.86 30.31
CA LEU A 19 -4.96 -11.53 29.76
C LEU A 19 -4.09 -11.58 28.50
N ALA A 20 -3.05 -12.43 28.47
CA ALA A 20 -2.22 -12.60 27.28
C ALA A 20 -3.01 -13.21 26.11
N LEU A 21 -3.82 -14.24 26.36
CA LEU A 21 -4.68 -14.86 25.35
C LEU A 21 -5.76 -13.91 24.83
N LEU A 22 -6.39 -13.12 25.71
CA LEU A 22 -7.38 -12.12 25.32
C LEU A 22 -6.73 -10.99 24.49
N ASN A 23 -5.52 -10.55 24.85
CA ASN A 23 -4.78 -9.57 24.06
C ASN A 23 -4.39 -10.14 22.68
N ALA A 24 -3.87 -11.37 22.63
CA ALA A 24 -3.53 -12.03 21.38
C ALA A 24 -4.75 -12.22 20.47
N ALA A 25 -5.87 -12.71 21.03
CA ALA A 25 -7.12 -12.85 20.30
C ALA A 25 -7.66 -11.49 19.82
N SER A 26 -7.65 -10.47 20.67
CA SER A 26 -8.10 -9.12 20.29
C SER A 26 -7.26 -8.52 19.16
N THR A 27 -5.94 -8.78 19.16
CA THR A 27 -5.02 -8.32 18.10
C THR A 27 -5.31 -9.04 16.79
N LEU A 28 -5.52 -10.35 16.84
CA LEU A 28 -5.88 -11.18 15.69
C LEU A 28 -7.23 -10.75 15.07
N PHE A 29 -8.27 -10.57 15.90
CA PHE A 29 -9.59 -10.16 15.43
C PHE A 29 -9.63 -8.70 14.96
N ARG A 30 -8.82 -7.80 15.55
CA ARG A 30 -8.72 -6.40 15.12
C ARG A 30 -7.98 -6.25 13.79
N SER A 31 -6.98 -7.09 13.55
CA SER A 31 -6.25 -7.16 12.28
C SER A 31 -7.14 -7.61 11.11
N GLN A 32 -8.10 -8.51 11.37
CA GLN A 32 -9.00 -9.09 10.37
C GLN A 32 -10.23 -8.22 10.05
N ARG A 33 -10.66 -7.32 10.94
CA ARG A 33 -11.98 -6.67 10.88
C ARG A 33 -12.11 -5.39 10.05
N LEU A 34 -11.06 -4.95 9.34
CA LEU A 34 -11.13 -3.74 8.52
C LEU A 34 -10.96 -4.07 7.05
N THR A 35 -12.09 -4.42 6.42
CA THR A 35 -12.22 -4.36 4.96
C THR A 35 -12.16 -2.89 4.55
N ALA A 36 -11.00 -2.47 4.08
CA ALA A 36 -10.68 -1.14 3.63
C ALA A 36 -11.44 -0.81 2.32
N ALA A 37 -12.66 -0.29 2.42
CA ALA A 37 -13.36 0.32 1.30
C ALA A 37 -13.19 1.85 1.37
N LEU A 38 -12.83 2.48 0.25
CA LEU A 38 -12.82 3.94 0.07
C LEU A 38 -14.16 4.47 0.58
N HIS A 39 -14.13 5.34 1.58
CA HIS A 39 -15.34 6.05 1.98
C HIS A 39 -15.75 7.00 0.84
N GLY A 40 -17.05 7.20 0.63
CA GLY A 40 -17.56 7.89 -0.55
C GLY A 40 -17.06 9.33 -0.74
N ASP A 41 -16.60 9.97 0.34
CA ASP A 41 -16.00 11.30 0.38
C ASP A 41 -14.49 11.34 0.03
N GLU A 42 -13.83 10.18 0.01
CA GLU A 42 -12.40 10.05 -0.30
C GLU A 42 -12.12 9.92 -1.80
N GLU A 43 -13.01 9.26 -2.56
CA GLU A 43 -12.87 9.07 -4.01
C GLU A 43 -12.72 10.41 -4.77
N PRO A 44 -13.54 11.46 -4.52
CA PRO A 44 -13.39 12.76 -5.17
C PRO A 44 -12.04 13.42 -4.88
N ARG A 45 -11.50 13.27 -3.67
CA ARG A 45 -10.21 13.84 -3.27
C ARG A 45 -9.05 13.17 -3.99
N ILE A 46 -9.05 11.84 -4.07
CA ILE A 46 -8.06 11.09 -4.85
C ILE A 46 -8.13 11.49 -6.33
N ARG A 47 -9.34 11.58 -6.91
CA ARG A 47 -9.51 12.03 -8.30
C ARG A 47 -8.97 13.45 -8.53
N ALA A 48 -9.17 14.36 -7.58
CA ALA A 48 -8.62 15.72 -7.66
C ALA A 48 -7.08 15.71 -7.62
N LEU A 49 -6.47 14.93 -6.72
CA LEU A 49 -5.02 14.78 -6.64
C LEU A 49 -4.44 14.16 -7.92
N LEU A 50 -5.08 13.13 -8.48
CA LEU A 50 -4.67 12.53 -9.76
C LEU A 50 -4.82 13.51 -10.93
N GLY A 51 -5.88 14.32 -10.94
CA GLY A 51 -6.06 15.36 -11.96
C GLY A 51 -4.96 16.42 -11.93
N ALA A 52 -4.47 16.77 -10.73
CA ALA A 52 -3.43 17.79 -10.55
C ALA A 52 -2.00 17.26 -10.70
N TYR A 53 -1.74 16.03 -10.24
CA TYR A 53 -0.38 15.49 -10.09
C TYR A 53 -0.14 14.15 -10.79
N GLY A 54 -1.17 13.48 -11.31
CA GLY A 54 -1.09 12.11 -11.83
C GLY A 54 -0.58 11.95 -13.28
N ARG A 55 -0.08 13.01 -13.92
CA ARG A 55 0.39 12.93 -15.34
C ARG A 55 1.65 12.07 -15.53
N GLY A 56 2.44 11.85 -14.49
CA GLY A 56 3.70 11.10 -14.54
C GLY A 56 3.60 9.63 -14.14
N ASP A 57 2.45 9.17 -13.65
CA ASP A 57 2.27 7.82 -13.11
C ASP A 57 1.29 7.02 -13.98
N SER A 58 1.81 6.04 -14.73
CA SER A 58 1.04 5.11 -15.58
C SER A 58 0.10 4.23 -14.75
N LEU A 59 0.40 4.02 -13.46
CA LEU A 59 -0.36 3.18 -12.54
C LEU A 59 -1.28 3.99 -11.61
N GLY A 60 -1.24 5.34 -11.67
CA GLY A 60 -2.02 6.21 -10.79
C GLY A 60 -3.53 5.98 -10.87
N TYR A 61 -4.03 5.46 -12.00
CA TYR A 61 -5.42 5.05 -12.15
C TYR A 61 -5.81 3.89 -11.20
N PHE A 62 -4.90 2.97 -10.88
CA PHE A 62 -5.17 1.86 -9.95
C PHE A 62 -5.39 2.30 -8.51
N ALA A 63 -4.94 3.50 -8.14
CA ALA A 63 -5.23 4.11 -6.85
C ALA A 63 -6.73 4.42 -6.67
N THR A 64 -7.51 4.49 -7.76
CA THR A 64 -8.96 4.76 -7.72
C THR A 64 -9.82 3.51 -7.59
N ARG A 65 -9.23 2.30 -7.52
CA ARG A 65 -10.05 1.09 -7.34
C ARG A 65 -10.75 1.13 -5.99
N ARG A 66 -12.06 0.84 -6.02
CA ARG A 66 -12.98 0.93 -4.87
C ARG A 66 -12.70 -0.07 -3.75
N ASP A 67 -11.81 -1.04 -3.97
CA ASP A 67 -11.38 -2.04 -3.00
C ASP A 67 -10.18 -1.60 -2.15
N LYS A 68 -9.75 -0.34 -2.29
CA LYS A 68 -8.67 0.26 -1.50
C LYS A 68 -9.24 1.22 -0.47
N ALA A 69 -8.53 1.46 0.63
CA ALA A 69 -8.67 2.66 1.45
C ALA A 69 -7.51 3.62 1.19
N VAL A 70 -7.60 4.82 1.74
CA VAL A 70 -6.56 5.84 1.64
C VAL A 70 -6.20 6.40 3.01
N VAL A 71 -4.91 6.68 3.21
CA VAL A 71 -4.45 7.58 4.26
C VAL A 71 -3.86 8.83 3.61
N PHE A 72 -4.43 9.99 3.92
CA PHE A 72 -3.92 11.27 3.43
C PHE A 72 -2.81 11.82 4.33
N ALA A 73 -1.89 12.57 3.73
CA ALA A 73 -1.00 13.46 4.47
C ALA A 73 -1.82 14.47 5.30
N PRO A 74 -1.31 14.97 6.44
CA PRO A 74 -2.00 15.96 7.26
C PRO A 74 -2.41 17.24 6.51
N ASN A 75 -1.65 17.60 5.48
CA ASN A 75 -1.93 18.77 4.62
C ASN A 75 -2.93 18.47 3.48
N GLY A 76 -3.36 17.22 3.31
CA GLY A 76 -4.28 16.77 2.25
C GLY A 76 -3.71 16.78 0.83
N ARG A 77 -2.42 17.10 0.65
CA ARG A 77 -1.80 17.27 -0.67
C ARG A 77 -1.27 15.97 -1.27
N ALA A 78 -1.23 14.90 -0.47
CA ALA A 78 -0.88 13.56 -0.92
C ALA A 78 -1.64 12.49 -0.13
N GLY A 79 -1.67 11.25 -0.63
CA GLY A 79 -2.21 10.10 0.10
C GLY A 79 -1.66 8.77 -0.40
N VAL A 80 -1.60 7.79 0.50
CA VAL A 80 -1.22 6.41 0.20
C VAL A 80 -2.48 5.56 0.08
N THR A 81 -2.68 4.91 -1.06
CA THR A 81 -3.79 3.97 -1.25
C THR A 81 -3.33 2.55 -0.94
N TYR A 82 -4.12 1.82 -0.15
CA TYR A 82 -3.74 0.52 0.37
C TYR A 82 -4.95 -0.40 0.58
N ARG A 83 -4.67 -1.70 0.73
CA ARG A 83 -5.63 -2.70 1.23
C ARG A 83 -4.97 -3.53 2.32
N VAL A 84 -5.76 -4.21 3.12
CA VAL A 84 -5.25 -5.11 4.17
C VAL A 84 -5.59 -6.54 3.83
N GLU A 85 -4.57 -7.38 3.70
CA GLU A 85 -4.72 -8.80 3.38
C GLU A 85 -3.90 -9.64 4.35
N ALA A 86 -4.57 -10.55 5.07
CA ALA A 86 -3.92 -11.45 6.03
C ALA A 86 -2.94 -10.76 7.01
N GLY A 87 -3.28 -9.53 7.44
CA GLY A 87 -2.45 -8.72 8.35
C GLY A 87 -1.33 -7.92 7.67
N VAL A 88 -1.27 -7.91 6.33
CA VAL A 88 -0.37 -7.06 5.55
C VAL A 88 -1.13 -5.84 5.06
N CYS A 89 -0.66 -4.66 5.43
CA CYS A 89 -1.12 -3.38 4.90
C CYS A 89 -0.36 -3.11 3.59
N LEU A 90 -0.97 -3.47 2.46
CA LEU A 90 -0.34 -3.45 1.15
C LEU A 90 -0.73 -2.16 0.40
N ALA A 91 0.23 -1.23 0.30
CA ALA A 91 0.15 -0.09 -0.59
C ALA A 91 0.39 -0.52 -2.05
N SER A 92 -0.24 0.18 -2.97
CA SER A 92 -0.20 -0.12 -4.41
C SER A 92 0.30 1.11 -5.15
N GLY A 93 1.50 1.02 -5.72
CA GLY A 93 2.13 2.11 -6.44
C GLY A 93 2.67 3.23 -5.54
N ASP A 94 2.85 4.37 -6.18
CA ASP A 94 3.35 5.58 -5.54
C ASP A 94 2.28 6.25 -4.69
N PRO A 95 2.67 7.09 -3.71
CA PRO A 95 1.73 8.01 -3.09
C PRO A 95 1.10 8.93 -4.15
N VAL A 96 -0.20 9.14 -4.06
CA VAL A 96 -0.94 10.01 -4.98
C VAL A 96 -0.84 11.45 -4.51
N GLY A 97 -0.54 12.40 -5.39
CA GLY A 97 -0.53 13.85 -5.10
C GLY A 97 0.87 14.47 -5.19
N ASP A 98 1.09 15.57 -4.49
CA ASP A 98 2.35 16.32 -4.54
C ASP A 98 3.53 15.51 -3.95
N PRO A 99 4.61 15.25 -4.72
CA PRO A 99 5.83 14.60 -4.23
C PRO A 99 6.42 15.22 -2.96
N ALA A 100 6.29 16.54 -2.78
CA ALA A 100 6.76 17.20 -1.56
C ALA A 100 5.97 16.80 -0.29
N ALA A 101 4.76 16.26 -0.46
CA ALA A 101 3.92 15.78 0.64
C ALA A 101 3.95 14.24 0.81
N TRP A 102 4.68 13.50 -0.03
CA TRP A 102 4.69 12.05 -0.02
C TRP A 102 5.22 11.46 1.29
N SER A 103 6.35 11.95 1.80
CA SER A 103 6.90 11.45 3.09
C SER A 103 5.89 11.59 4.23
N ALA A 104 5.18 12.72 4.30
CA ALA A 104 4.15 12.93 5.32
C ALA A 104 2.94 11.98 5.15
N ALA A 105 2.55 11.65 3.91
CA ALA A 105 1.52 10.64 3.65
C ALA A 105 1.99 9.23 4.06
N VAL A 106 3.22 8.87 3.73
CA VAL A 106 3.82 7.57 4.09
C VAL A 106 3.91 7.42 5.62
N ASP A 107 4.37 8.44 6.34
CA ASP A 107 4.46 8.40 7.80
C ASP A 107 3.09 8.25 8.47
N ALA A 108 2.08 8.95 7.94
CA ALA A 108 0.70 8.82 8.40
C ALA A 108 0.18 7.39 8.16
N TRP A 109 0.43 6.84 6.98
CA TRP A 109 0.05 5.47 6.63
C TRP A 109 0.76 4.42 7.50
N LEU A 110 2.06 4.55 7.74
CA LEU A 110 2.81 3.67 8.64
C LEU A 110 2.30 3.76 10.08
N THR A 111 1.83 4.93 10.52
CA THR A 111 1.19 5.08 11.82
C THR A 111 -0.12 4.30 11.90
N VAL A 112 -0.92 4.31 10.83
CA VAL A 112 -2.13 3.47 10.74
C VAL A 112 -1.75 1.99 10.77
N ALA A 113 -0.79 1.55 9.96
CA ALA A 113 -0.33 0.15 9.95
C ALA A 113 0.12 -0.31 11.35
N ARG A 114 0.97 0.48 12.03
CA ARG A 114 1.43 0.21 13.40
C ARG A 114 0.27 0.14 14.40
N ARG A 115 -0.68 1.08 14.35
CA ARG A 115 -1.84 1.13 15.27
C ARG A 115 -2.71 -0.13 15.18
N HIS A 116 -2.76 -0.73 14.00
CA HIS A 116 -3.55 -1.93 13.73
C HIS A 116 -2.73 -3.23 13.78
N GLY A 117 -1.42 -3.15 14.04
CA GLY A 117 -0.53 -4.30 14.05
C GLY A 117 -0.34 -4.94 12.67
N TRP A 118 -0.52 -4.17 11.60
CA TRP A 118 -0.33 -4.64 10.23
C TRP A 118 1.11 -4.46 9.77
N GLN A 119 1.61 -5.44 9.02
CA GLN A 119 2.90 -5.34 8.37
C GLN A 119 2.78 -4.48 7.11
N PRO A 120 3.48 -3.34 7.00
CA PRO A 120 3.43 -2.52 5.80
C PRO A 120 4.21 -3.19 4.66
N ALA A 121 3.65 -3.15 3.46
CA ALA A 121 4.31 -3.57 2.24
C ALA A 121 3.87 -2.67 1.07
N VAL A 122 4.70 -2.56 0.05
CA VAL A 122 4.42 -1.75 -1.15
C VAL A 122 4.68 -2.62 -2.37
N MET A 123 3.78 -2.56 -3.35
CA MET A 123 3.94 -3.24 -4.64
C MET A 123 3.78 -2.26 -5.79
N GLY A 124 4.69 -2.34 -6.77
CA GLY A 124 4.62 -1.55 -8.00
C GLY A 124 4.93 -0.07 -7.83
N ALA A 125 5.76 0.29 -6.83
CA ALA A 125 6.27 1.67 -6.72
C ALA A 125 7.27 1.94 -7.84
N SER A 126 7.24 3.16 -8.38
CA SER A 126 8.29 3.70 -9.24
C SER A 126 9.59 3.91 -8.45
N GLU A 127 10.66 4.31 -9.13
CA GLU A 127 11.92 4.68 -8.46
C GLU A 127 11.74 5.88 -7.50
N GLU A 128 10.94 6.87 -7.89
CA GLU A 128 10.67 8.05 -7.06
C GLU A 128 9.82 7.67 -5.83
N GLY A 129 8.78 6.86 -6.03
CA GLY A 129 7.96 6.35 -4.94
C GLY A 129 8.75 5.46 -3.99
N ALA A 130 9.54 4.52 -4.53
CA ALA A 130 10.43 3.66 -3.74
C ALA A 130 11.41 4.49 -2.89
N THR A 131 11.94 5.60 -3.45
CA THR A 131 12.78 6.54 -2.71
C THR A 131 12.01 7.20 -1.56
N ALA A 132 10.75 7.61 -1.78
CA ALA A 132 9.92 8.20 -0.72
C ALA A 132 9.58 7.20 0.39
N TYR A 133 9.27 5.95 0.05
CA TYR A 133 9.07 4.87 1.02
C TYR A 133 10.36 4.56 1.80
N ALA A 134 11.51 4.53 1.12
CA ALA A 134 12.81 4.28 1.74
C ALA A 134 13.20 5.36 2.75
N ARG A 135 12.92 6.63 2.46
CA ARG A 135 13.10 7.74 3.42
C ARG A 135 12.32 7.55 4.73
N SER A 136 11.22 6.79 4.67
CA SER A 136 10.36 6.50 5.82
C SER A 136 10.69 5.15 6.48
N GLY A 137 11.81 4.52 6.09
CA GLY A 137 12.36 3.32 6.73
C GLY A 137 11.98 1.98 6.08
N LEU A 138 11.37 1.98 4.89
CA LEU A 138 11.11 0.74 4.14
C LEU A 138 12.32 0.32 3.32
N GLY A 139 12.50 -0.98 3.10
CA GLY A 139 13.41 -1.50 2.09
C GLY A 139 12.79 -1.47 0.70
N ALA A 140 13.62 -1.27 -0.32
CA ALA A 140 13.22 -1.37 -1.73
C ALA A 140 13.92 -2.56 -2.39
N LEU A 141 13.17 -3.31 -3.20
CA LEU A 141 13.69 -4.41 -4.02
C LEU A 141 13.20 -4.21 -5.45
N GLN A 142 14.12 -4.19 -6.42
CA GLN A 142 13.76 -4.07 -7.84
C GLN A 142 13.08 -5.36 -8.30
N LEU A 143 11.82 -5.23 -8.76
CA LEU A 143 11.02 -6.37 -9.25
C LEU A 143 11.18 -6.58 -10.77
N GLY A 144 11.42 -5.50 -11.52
CA GLY A 144 11.58 -5.50 -12.97
C GLY A 144 11.38 -4.09 -13.55
N ASP A 145 11.53 -3.97 -14.86
CA ASP A 145 11.43 -2.69 -15.58
C ASP A 145 10.13 -2.62 -16.38
N GLU A 146 9.47 -1.45 -16.37
CA GLU A 146 8.30 -1.19 -17.21
C GLU A 146 8.74 -0.80 -18.62
N ALA A 147 8.15 -1.43 -19.64
CA ALA A 147 8.37 -1.07 -21.03
C ALA A 147 7.41 0.06 -21.45
N ILE A 148 7.91 1.31 -21.46
CA ILE A 148 7.13 2.49 -21.85
C ILE A 148 7.27 2.74 -23.36
N LEU A 149 6.13 2.79 -24.06
CA LEU A 149 6.09 3.05 -25.50
C LEU A 149 5.68 4.51 -25.78
N GLN A 150 6.56 5.29 -26.40
CA GLN A 150 6.23 6.65 -26.82
C GLN A 150 5.46 6.64 -28.14
N VAL A 151 4.13 6.62 -28.06
CA VAL A 151 3.24 6.49 -29.23
C VAL A 151 3.51 7.53 -30.32
N ALA A 152 3.86 8.76 -29.94
CA ALA A 152 4.14 9.84 -30.90
C ALA A 152 5.34 9.56 -31.83
N HIS A 153 6.26 8.69 -31.39
CA HIS A 153 7.47 8.34 -32.13
C HIS A 153 7.50 6.85 -32.49
N PHE A 154 6.44 6.12 -32.17
CA PHE A 154 6.36 4.69 -32.45
C PHE A 154 5.98 4.46 -33.91
N ASP A 155 6.84 3.76 -34.65
CA ASP A 155 6.60 3.40 -36.03
C ASP A 155 6.98 1.92 -36.27
N LEU A 156 6.07 1.18 -36.88
CA LEU A 156 6.24 -0.23 -37.24
C LEU A 156 7.06 -0.42 -38.50
N ASP A 157 7.31 0.62 -39.29
CA ASP A 157 8.03 0.54 -40.56
C ASP A 157 9.55 0.55 -40.39
N GLY A 158 10.03 0.90 -39.20
CA GLY A 158 11.43 0.79 -38.82
C GLY A 158 12.03 -0.60 -39.04
N ARG A 159 13.34 -0.64 -39.34
CA ARG A 159 14.09 -1.89 -39.57
C ARG A 159 14.00 -2.84 -38.38
N ASP A 160 14.09 -2.31 -37.17
CA ASP A 160 14.07 -3.07 -35.92
C ASP A 160 12.69 -3.64 -35.59
N MET A 161 11.61 -3.10 -36.19
CA MET A 161 10.23 -3.54 -35.98
C MET A 161 9.79 -4.67 -36.92
N ARG A 162 10.72 -5.27 -37.68
CA ARG A 162 10.41 -6.36 -38.64
C ARG A 162 9.65 -7.52 -38.01
N VAL A 163 10.04 -7.96 -36.82
CA VAL A 163 9.40 -9.09 -36.11
C VAL A 163 7.97 -8.71 -35.68
N THR A 164 7.80 -7.54 -35.06
CA THR A 164 6.49 -7.01 -34.64
C THR A 164 5.55 -6.84 -35.84
N ARG A 165 6.05 -6.28 -36.95
CA ARG A 165 5.29 -6.10 -38.19
C ARG A 165 4.83 -7.43 -38.81
N GLN A 166 5.69 -8.46 -38.79
CA GLN A 166 5.32 -9.80 -39.24
C GLN A 166 4.22 -10.42 -38.37
N ALA A 167 4.29 -10.24 -37.05
CA ALA A 167 3.24 -10.71 -36.13
C ALA A 167 1.89 -10.01 -36.38
N VAL A 168 1.89 -8.68 -36.54
CA VAL A 168 0.67 -7.91 -36.85
C VAL A 168 0.04 -8.38 -38.17
N ASN A 169 0.85 -8.54 -39.22
CA ASN A 169 0.35 -8.98 -40.54
C ASN A 169 -0.21 -10.40 -40.53
N ARG A 170 0.27 -11.27 -39.63
CA ARG A 170 -0.27 -12.62 -39.45
C ARG A 170 -1.68 -12.61 -38.84
N VAL A 171 -1.96 -11.69 -37.93
CA VAL A 171 -3.28 -11.56 -37.27
C VAL A 171 -4.32 -10.89 -38.18
N LYS A 172 -3.89 -10.08 -39.15
CA LYS A 172 -4.77 -9.40 -40.12
C LYS A 172 -5.30 -10.31 -41.25
N ARG A 173 -4.78 -11.53 -41.38
CA ARG A 173 -5.21 -12.53 -42.37
C ARG A 173 -6.31 -13.41 -41.79
#